data_AF-A0AAE6NM32-F1
#
_entry.id   AF-A0AAE6NM32-F1
#
_cell.length_a   1.000
_cell.length_b   1.000
_cell.length_c   1.000
_cell.angle_alpha   90.00
_cell.angle_beta   90.00
_cell.angle_gamma   90.00
#
_symmetry.space_group_name_H-M   'P 1'
#
loop_
_entity.id
_entity.type
_entity.pdbx_description
1 polymer ?
#
loop_
_entity_poly.entity_id
_entity_poly.type
_entity_poly.pdbx_seq_one_letter_code
_entity_poly.pdbx_strand_id
1 'polypeptide(L)'
;MPPTDTERRLCEATARGDWDGQVAAIAGEDLYLAVPQQGQDPLPVYDDPAAGAKCIPVLTRGMLPPWQPQQFFDRVSVEELAQDWPNDKWRLAVNPGTPCAAYLAASPGHRAGWLRVRAQVGVRPGGLLVTHYGSALHGPVAQGLACGAPIAVHHSVPWNELGTAFLDHAADAQTLRDQWSVTDPATWQQRLDQLLGGQFVPAETETALRARARDAAESPAVPELVTRYEERFRADGLLPADGRVVSLVALDHAHAVNLVRWGLSARLCAPPQAEQAVQQVAARAREVYGSWEEFAAGYALGRMLAFDNGWFGPQYAEAVHLHRVLTQDPSSPWRGLPFS
;
A
#
# COMPACT_ATOMS: atom_id res chain seq x y z
N MET A 1 15.12 -0.71 -16.11
CA MET A 1 14.40 0.51 -15.70
C MET A 1 14.20 0.44 -14.20
N PRO A 2 14.44 1.53 -13.44
CA PRO A 2 14.19 1.54 -12.00
C PRO A 2 12.70 1.27 -11.70
N PRO A 3 12.37 0.40 -10.73
CA PRO A 3 11.00 -0.05 -10.50
C PRO A 3 10.09 1.03 -9.89
N THR A 4 10.62 1.98 -9.14
CA THR A 4 9.88 3.16 -8.66
C THR A 4 10.72 4.44 -8.76
N ASP A 5 10.15 5.58 -8.37
CA ASP A 5 10.83 6.87 -8.26
C ASP A 5 11.94 6.89 -7.20
N THR A 6 11.81 6.07 -6.15
CA THR A 6 12.86 5.92 -5.13
C THR A 6 14.10 5.27 -5.74
N GLU A 7 13.95 4.13 -6.41
CA GLU A 7 15.08 3.51 -7.08
C GLU A 7 15.62 4.42 -8.18
N ARG A 8 14.76 5.12 -8.94
CA ARG A 8 15.22 6.05 -9.99
C ARG A 8 16.17 7.11 -9.45
N ARG A 9 15.78 7.80 -8.38
CA ARG A 9 16.60 8.81 -7.70
C ARG A 9 17.92 8.21 -7.20
N LEU A 10 17.87 7.00 -6.62
CA LEU A 10 19.06 6.31 -6.15
C LEU A 10 20.02 5.93 -7.29
N CYS A 11 19.52 5.36 -8.40
CA CYS A 11 20.35 5.00 -9.55
C CYS A 11 21.01 6.26 -10.15
N GLU A 12 20.25 7.34 -10.30
CA GLU A 12 20.74 8.60 -10.85
C GLU A 12 21.80 9.26 -9.96
N ALA A 13 21.59 9.28 -8.65
CA ALA A 13 22.58 9.80 -7.70
C ALA A 13 23.86 8.96 -7.71
N THR A 14 23.72 7.63 -7.70
CA THR A 14 24.85 6.70 -7.80
C THR A 14 25.64 6.88 -9.09
N ALA A 15 24.97 7.03 -10.24
CA ALA A 15 25.63 7.26 -11.53
C ALA A 15 26.45 8.56 -11.55
N ARG A 16 26.08 9.55 -10.74
CA ARG A 16 26.81 10.84 -10.59
C ARG A 16 27.88 10.83 -9.49
N GLY A 17 27.98 9.76 -8.68
CA GLY A 17 28.79 9.78 -7.46
C GLY A 17 28.30 10.81 -6.42
N ASP A 18 27.02 11.15 -6.48
CA ASP A 18 26.36 12.17 -5.65
C ASP A 18 25.94 11.56 -4.31
N TRP A 19 26.83 11.65 -3.32
CA TRP A 19 26.60 11.07 -2.00
C TRP A 19 25.38 11.67 -1.28
N ASP A 20 25.21 13.00 -1.32
CA ASP A 20 24.05 13.65 -0.70
C ASP A 20 22.76 13.19 -1.38
N GLY A 21 22.76 13.05 -2.71
CA GLY A 21 21.64 12.50 -3.48
C GLY A 21 21.34 11.04 -3.16
N GLN A 22 22.36 10.20 -2.93
CA GLN A 22 22.18 8.79 -2.54
C GLN A 22 21.51 8.69 -1.17
N VAL A 23 21.99 9.46 -0.20
CA VAL A 23 21.40 9.51 1.14
C VAL A 23 19.99 10.08 1.08
N ALA A 24 19.76 11.17 0.35
CA ALA A 24 18.45 11.78 0.21
C ALA A 24 17.42 10.84 -0.45
N ALA A 25 17.84 9.99 -1.39
CA ALA A 25 16.97 9.03 -2.05
C ALA A 25 16.41 7.96 -1.09
N ILE A 26 17.14 7.62 -0.02
CA ILE A 26 16.74 6.60 0.97
C ILE A 26 16.32 7.20 2.32
N ALA A 27 16.67 8.45 2.60
CA ALA A 27 16.50 9.06 3.92
C ALA A 27 15.03 9.07 4.37
N GLY A 28 14.09 9.32 3.46
CA GLY A 28 12.66 9.31 3.76
C GLY A 28 12.03 7.92 3.79
N GLU A 29 12.70 6.93 3.21
CA GLU A 29 12.09 5.68 2.77
C GLU A 29 12.16 4.58 3.83
N ASP A 30 11.27 3.61 3.67
CA ASP A 30 11.36 2.32 4.34
C ASP A 30 12.38 1.44 3.61
N LEU A 31 13.37 0.94 4.34
CA LEU A 31 14.36 -0.01 3.87
C LEU A 31 14.08 -1.39 4.47
N TYR A 32 14.67 -2.43 3.88
CA TYR A 32 14.35 -3.82 4.21
C TYR A 32 15.60 -4.63 4.47
N LEU A 33 15.65 -5.24 5.65
CA LEU A 33 16.64 -6.25 6.04
C LEU A 33 16.03 -7.62 5.90
N ALA A 34 16.77 -8.57 5.32
CA ALA A 34 16.34 -9.96 5.33
C ALA A 34 16.35 -10.47 6.78
N VAL A 35 15.24 -11.09 7.20
CA VAL A 35 15.17 -11.75 8.52
C VAL A 35 16.09 -12.97 8.48
N PRO A 36 17.02 -13.10 9.44
CA PRO A 36 17.94 -14.23 9.48
C PRO A 36 17.19 -15.53 9.72
N GLN A 37 17.61 -16.60 9.04
CA GLN A 37 17.08 -17.93 9.32
C GLN A 37 17.60 -18.44 10.66
N GLN A 38 16.89 -19.41 11.25
CA GLN A 38 17.28 -19.98 12.54
C GLN A 38 18.73 -20.50 12.51
N GLY A 39 19.56 -20.00 13.44
CA GLY A 39 20.98 -20.35 13.53
C GLY A 39 21.92 -19.50 12.68
N GLN A 40 21.42 -18.50 11.95
CA GLN A 40 22.24 -17.46 11.32
C GLN A 40 22.49 -16.29 12.26
N ASP A 41 23.53 -15.51 11.96
CA ASP A 41 23.80 -14.25 12.66
C ASP A 41 22.61 -13.29 12.53
N PRO A 42 22.31 -12.48 13.57
CA PRO A 42 21.15 -11.59 13.57
C PRO A 42 21.21 -10.50 12.50
N LEU A 43 22.41 -10.17 12.01
CA LEU A 43 22.62 -9.21 10.93
C LEU A 43 23.24 -9.90 9.71
N PRO A 44 22.73 -9.64 8.50
CA PRO A 44 23.18 -10.31 7.27
C PRO A 44 24.49 -9.73 6.73
N VAL A 45 25.56 -9.71 7.54
CA VAL A 45 26.86 -9.14 7.17
C VAL A 45 27.57 -10.02 6.15
N TYR A 46 28.10 -9.44 5.08
CA TYR A 46 28.88 -10.17 4.08
C TYR A 46 30.07 -9.35 3.57
N ASP A 47 31.07 -10.02 3.01
CA ASP A 47 32.17 -9.36 2.29
C ASP A 47 31.70 -9.05 0.86
N ASP A 48 31.49 -7.76 0.56
CA ASP A 48 31.01 -7.34 -0.75
C ASP A 48 32.21 -7.14 -1.71
N PRO A 49 32.26 -7.87 -2.84
CA PRO A 49 33.39 -7.80 -3.76
C PRO A 49 33.47 -6.46 -4.52
N ALA A 50 32.35 -5.80 -4.75
CA ALA A 50 32.31 -4.50 -5.44
C ALA A 50 32.74 -3.36 -4.50
N ALA A 51 32.38 -3.44 -3.23
CA ALA A 51 32.76 -2.46 -2.22
C ALA A 51 34.15 -2.71 -1.62
N GLY A 52 34.69 -3.93 -1.74
CA GLY A 52 35.94 -4.34 -1.10
C GLY A 52 35.89 -4.26 0.43
N ALA A 53 34.71 -4.39 1.03
CA ALA A 53 34.47 -4.15 2.44
C ALA A 53 33.32 -5.02 2.98
N LYS A 54 33.31 -5.22 4.31
CA LYS A 54 32.15 -5.78 4.99
C LYS A 54 30.95 -4.84 4.89
N CYS A 55 29.82 -5.38 4.48
CA CYS A 55 28.60 -4.62 4.25
C CYS A 55 27.42 -5.24 5.00
N ILE A 56 26.48 -4.39 5.41
CA ILE A 56 25.12 -4.79 5.77
C ILE A 56 24.22 -4.44 4.58
N PRO A 57 23.58 -5.43 3.94
CA PRO A 57 22.70 -5.23 2.80
C PRO A 57 21.32 -4.77 3.27
N VAL A 58 20.79 -3.75 2.63
CA VAL A 58 19.38 -3.35 2.71
C VAL A 58 18.78 -3.25 1.32
N LEU A 59 17.49 -3.49 1.22
CA LEU A 59 16.74 -3.29 -0.02
C LEU A 59 15.81 -2.09 0.12
N THR A 60 15.65 -1.30 -0.93
CA THR A 60 14.50 -0.43 -1.07
C THR A 60 13.29 -1.26 -1.50
N ARG A 61 12.08 -0.77 -1.23
CA ARG A 61 10.84 -1.51 -1.51
C ARG A 61 10.76 -2.07 -2.94
N GLY A 62 11.06 -1.25 -3.95
CA GLY A 62 10.97 -1.68 -5.35
C GLY A 62 12.01 -2.73 -5.74
N MET A 63 12.99 -2.99 -4.88
CA MET A 63 14.03 -4.00 -5.08
C MET A 63 13.85 -5.22 -4.17
N LEU A 64 12.74 -5.33 -3.43
CA LEU A 64 12.40 -6.57 -2.73
C LEU A 64 12.31 -7.72 -3.75
N PRO A 65 12.91 -8.89 -3.44
CA PRO A 65 12.84 -10.02 -4.35
C PRO A 65 11.41 -10.56 -4.43
N PRO A 66 11.09 -11.38 -5.44
CA PRO A 66 9.83 -12.10 -5.49
C PRO A 66 9.58 -12.89 -4.21
N TRP A 67 8.30 -13.00 -3.83
CA TRP A 67 7.86 -13.72 -2.63
C TRP A 67 8.45 -15.13 -2.57
N GLN A 68 8.97 -15.51 -1.40
CA GLN A 68 9.39 -16.89 -1.10
C GLN A 68 8.84 -17.35 0.26
N PRO A 69 8.46 -18.63 0.42
CA PRO A 69 7.78 -19.10 1.63
C PRO A 69 8.54 -18.86 2.93
N GLN A 70 9.87 -19.00 2.91
CA GLN A 70 10.73 -18.97 4.11
C GLN A 70 11.59 -17.70 4.22
N GLN A 71 11.42 -16.75 3.30
CA GLN A 71 12.18 -15.50 3.30
C GLN A 71 11.29 -14.36 3.78
N PHE A 72 11.73 -13.65 4.82
CA PHE A 72 11.01 -12.51 5.39
C PHE A 72 11.91 -11.28 5.38
N PHE A 73 11.29 -10.11 5.47
CA PHE A 73 11.99 -8.85 5.52
C PHE A 73 11.39 -7.97 6.60
N ASP A 74 12.26 -7.44 7.45
CA ASP A 74 11.91 -6.45 8.45
C ASP A 74 12.23 -5.06 7.92
N ARG A 75 11.32 -4.14 8.22
CA ARG A 75 11.46 -2.75 7.84
C ARG A 75 12.41 -2.05 8.79
N VAL A 76 13.27 -1.23 8.23
CA VAL A 76 14.23 -0.41 8.97
C VAL A 76 14.35 0.95 8.30
N SER A 77 14.62 1.97 9.09
CA SER A 77 14.90 3.32 8.63
C SER A 77 16.39 3.63 8.65
N VAL A 78 16.80 4.64 7.88
CA VAL A 78 18.17 5.18 7.95
C VAL A 78 18.50 5.70 9.36
N GLU A 79 17.50 6.15 10.11
CA GLU A 79 17.66 6.66 11.47
C GLU A 79 18.02 5.53 12.45
N GLU A 80 17.27 4.42 12.43
CA GLU A 80 17.58 3.23 13.24
C GLU A 80 18.95 2.65 12.87
N LEU A 81 19.25 2.53 11.57
CA LEU A 81 20.57 2.09 11.11
C LEU A 81 21.70 3.00 11.59
N ALA A 82 21.48 4.32 11.60
CA ALA A 82 22.48 5.27 12.06
C ALA A 82 22.70 5.18 13.59
N GLN A 83 21.65 4.90 14.36
CA GLN A 83 21.71 4.81 15.83
C GLN A 83 22.37 3.50 16.27
N ASP A 84 21.93 2.37 15.73
CA ASP A 84 22.31 1.03 16.17
C ASP A 84 23.38 0.37 15.28
N TRP A 85 24.19 1.19 14.59
CA TRP A 85 25.21 0.67 13.67
C TRP A 85 26.29 -0.14 14.41
N PRO A 86 26.53 -1.41 14.04
CA PRO A 86 27.35 -2.32 14.85
C PRO A 86 28.85 -2.13 14.68
N ASN A 87 29.31 -1.53 13.58
CA ASN A 87 30.74 -1.41 13.29
C ASN A 87 31.06 -0.27 12.31
N ASP A 88 31.80 0.74 12.75
CA ASP A 88 32.14 1.94 11.97
C ASP A 88 33.00 1.67 10.71
N LYS A 89 33.59 0.48 10.58
CA LYS A 89 34.35 0.07 9.38
C LYS A 89 33.48 -0.61 8.32
N TRP A 90 32.26 -1.02 8.67
CA TRP A 90 31.34 -1.64 7.74
C TRP A 90 30.59 -0.57 6.94
N ARG A 91 30.10 -0.95 5.77
CA ARG A 91 29.31 -0.07 4.89
C ARG A 91 27.85 -0.51 4.85
N LEU A 92 26.96 0.42 4.59
CA LEU A 92 25.59 0.12 4.20
C LEU A 92 25.56 -0.13 2.70
N ALA A 93 25.15 -1.32 2.29
CA ALA A 93 24.94 -1.66 0.89
C ALA A 93 23.44 -1.60 0.57
N VAL A 94 23.02 -0.59 -0.18
CA VAL A 94 21.63 -0.44 -0.62
C VAL A 94 21.48 -1.10 -1.98
N ASN A 95 20.53 -2.03 -2.11
CA ASN A 95 20.26 -2.78 -3.34
C ASN A 95 21.51 -3.44 -3.96
N PRO A 96 22.35 -4.16 -3.18
CA PRO A 96 23.56 -4.77 -3.71
C PRO A 96 23.26 -5.78 -4.83
N GLY A 97 24.18 -5.87 -5.79
CA GLY A 97 24.01 -6.75 -6.97
C GLY A 97 23.05 -6.20 -8.04
N THR A 98 22.60 -4.95 -7.91
CA THR A 98 21.68 -4.32 -8.86
C THR A 98 22.36 -3.12 -9.54
N PRO A 99 21.88 -2.66 -10.72
CA PRO A 99 22.41 -1.45 -11.35
C PRO A 99 22.29 -0.17 -10.52
N CYS A 100 21.50 -0.20 -9.45
CA CYS A 100 21.24 0.93 -8.57
C CYS A 100 21.87 0.73 -7.19
N ALA A 101 22.84 -0.18 -7.08
CA ALA A 101 23.55 -0.45 -5.86
C ALA A 101 24.30 0.80 -5.37
N ALA A 102 24.08 1.19 -4.12
CA ALA A 102 24.81 2.28 -3.46
C ALA A 102 25.51 1.74 -2.23
N TYR A 103 26.77 2.15 -2.02
CA TYR A 103 27.57 1.70 -0.89
C TYR A 103 27.96 2.91 -0.04
N LEU A 104 27.34 3.07 1.12
CA LEU A 104 27.51 4.22 1.99
C LEU A 104 28.44 3.88 3.15
N ALA A 105 29.48 4.68 3.36
CA ALA A 105 30.32 4.55 4.55
C ALA A 105 29.52 4.91 5.81
N ALA A 106 29.78 4.23 6.93
CA ALA A 106 28.97 4.33 8.14
C ALA A 106 29.79 4.70 9.40
N SER A 107 30.91 5.41 9.22
CA SER A 107 31.63 5.98 10.38
C SER A 107 30.74 7.00 11.11
N PRO A 108 31.06 7.39 12.35
CA PRO A 108 30.20 8.29 13.13
C PRO A 108 29.90 9.62 12.40
N GLY A 109 30.87 10.17 11.67
CA GLY A 109 30.68 11.37 10.85
C GLY A 109 29.73 11.17 9.67
N HIS A 110 29.76 10.01 9.02
CA HIS A 110 28.84 9.69 7.93
C HIS A 110 27.42 9.47 8.45
N ARG A 111 27.26 8.75 9.57
CA ARG A 111 25.97 8.53 10.23
C ARG A 111 25.34 9.85 10.69
N ALA A 112 26.13 10.78 11.22
CA ALA A 112 25.67 12.14 11.51
C ALA A 112 25.22 12.90 10.24
N GLY A 113 25.86 12.64 9.10
CA GLY A 113 25.43 13.15 7.79
C GLY A 113 24.09 12.55 7.35
N TRP A 114 23.90 11.24 7.50
CA TRP A 114 22.63 10.57 7.21
C TRP A 114 21.47 11.15 8.02
N LEU A 115 21.66 11.31 9.32
CA LEU A 115 20.67 11.90 10.22
C LEU A 115 20.34 13.35 9.86
N ARG A 116 21.34 14.13 9.42
CA ARG A 116 21.12 15.50 8.95
C ARG A 116 20.21 15.53 7.71
N VAL A 117 20.48 14.67 6.73
CA VAL A 117 19.65 14.57 5.52
C VAL A 117 18.26 14.04 5.86
N ARG A 118 18.14 13.04 6.75
CA ARG A 118 16.85 12.57 7.28
C ARG A 118 16.03 13.70 7.90
N ALA A 119 16.65 14.55 8.72
CA ALA A 119 15.97 15.68 9.34
C ALA A 119 15.48 16.73 8.31
N GLN A 120 16.15 16.84 7.16
CA GLN A 120 15.75 17.74 6.07
C GLN A 120 14.65 17.16 5.18
N VAL A 121 14.73 15.86 4.87
CA VAL A 121 13.76 15.16 4.00
C VAL A 121 12.49 14.80 4.74
N GLY A 122 12.58 14.50 6.04
CA GLY A 122 11.47 14.01 6.86
C GLY A 122 11.14 12.54 6.61
N VAL A 123 10.10 12.05 7.30
CA VAL A 123 9.53 10.72 7.05
C VAL A 123 8.69 10.77 5.78
N ARG A 124 8.75 9.71 4.95
CA ARG A 124 7.85 9.57 3.80
C ARG A 124 6.39 9.71 4.29
N PRO A 125 5.63 10.71 3.82
CA PRO A 125 4.25 10.90 4.24
C PRO A 125 3.37 9.79 3.67
N GLY A 126 2.27 9.49 4.37
CA GLY A 126 1.16 8.72 3.81
C GLY A 126 0.43 9.48 2.70
N GLY A 127 -0.40 8.79 1.93
CA GLY A 127 -1.23 9.41 0.89
C GLY A 127 -0.54 9.62 -0.46
N LEU A 128 0.62 9.03 -0.72
CA LEU A 128 1.31 9.15 -2.01
C LEU A 128 0.92 8.03 -2.96
N LEU A 129 0.62 8.38 -4.22
CA LEU A 129 0.48 7.39 -5.28
C LEU A 129 1.85 6.84 -5.68
N VAL A 130 1.99 5.52 -5.62
CA VAL A 130 3.23 4.82 -6.01
C VAL A 130 2.88 3.71 -6.99
N THR A 131 3.60 3.65 -8.11
CA THR A 131 3.48 2.59 -9.11
C THR A 131 4.81 1.83 -9.18
N HIS A 132 4.75 0.51 -9.11
CA HIS A 132 5.89 -0.37 -9.36
C HIS A 132 5.91 -0.76 -10.85
N TYR A 133 6.80 -0.16 -11.63
CA TYR A 133 6.86 -0.34 -13.09
C TYR A 133 7.32 -1.73 -13.55
N GLY A 134 7.88 -2.54 -12.65
CA GLY A 134 8.17 -3.96 -12.90
C GLY A 134 7.03 -4.93 -12.54
N SER A 135 5.88 -4.43 -12.08
CA SER A 135 4.74 -5.24 -11.61
C SER A 135 3.55 -5.16 -12.59
N ALA A 136 2.39 -5.69 -12.20
CA ALA A 136 1.18 -5.74 -13.01
C ALA A 136 0.66 -4.33 -13.36
N LEU A 137 0.97 -3.83 -14.55
CA LEU A 137 0.48 -2.53 -15.03
C LEU A 137 -0.87 -2.61 -15.75
N HIS A 138 -1.25 -3.80 -16.22
CA HIS A 138 -2.45 -4.04 -17.01
C HIS A 138 -3.05 -5.41 -16.71
N GLY A 139 -4.27 -5.65 -17.20
CA GLY A 139 -4.94 -6.94 -17.11
C GLY A 139 -5.67 -7.20 -15.79
N PRO A 140 -6.24 -8.40 -15.62
CA PRO A 140 -7.17 -8.69 -14.53
C PRO A 140 -6.58 -8.53 -13.13
N VAL A 141 -5.32 -8.90 -12.93
CA VAL A 141 -4.62 -8.73 -11.64
C VAL A 141 -4.43 -7.24 -11.32
N ALA A 142 -4.01 -6.43 -12.30
CA ALA A 142 -3.88 -4.98 -12.10
C ALA A 142 -5.24 -4.33 -11.77
N GLN A 143 -6.31 -4.71 -12.46
CA GLN A 143 -7.67 -4.25 -12.16
C GLN A 143 -8.12 -4.64 -10.74
N GLY A 144 -7.82 -5.86 -10.30
CA GLY A 144 -8.08 -6.31 -8.94
C GLY A 144 -7.33 -5.50 -7.90
N LEU A 145 -6.03 -5.32 -8.11
CA LEU A 145 -5.18 -4.53 -7.22
C LEU A 145 -5.61 -3.05 -7.18
N ALA A 146 -6.10 -2.50 -8.29
CA ALA A 146 -6.64 -1.15 -8.36
C ALA A 146 -7.87 -0.93 -7.45
N CYS A 147 -8.64 -1.98 -7.11
CA CYS A 147 -9.72 -1.89 -6.12
C CYS A 147 -9.18 -1.65 -4.70
N GLY A 148 -7.96 -2.11 -4.40
CA GLY A 148 -7.26 -1.88 -3.13
C GLY A 148 -6.39 -0.62 -3.09
N ALA A 149 -6.34 0.15 -4.20
CA ALA A 149 -5.48 1.32 -4.32
C ALA A 149 -5.69 2.40 -3.25
N PRO A 150 -6.90 2.70 -2.73
CA PRO A 150 -7.07 3.69 -1.67
C PRO A 150 -6.24 3.41 -0.42
N ILE A 151 -6.13 2.15 0.00
CA ILE A 151 -5.34 1.75 1.16
C ILE A 151 -3.85 1.74 0.80
N ALA A 152 -3.48 1.33 -0.42
CA ALA A 152 -2.10 1.41 -0.88
C ALA A 152 -1.58 2.86 -0.89
N VAL A 153 -2.37 3.80 -1.41
CA VAL A 153 -2.07 5.24 -1.42
C VAL A 153 -1.99 5.78 0.00
N HIS A 154 -2.93 5.43 0.89
CA HIS A 154 -2.88 5.83 2.30
C HIS A 154 -1.52 5.48 2.95
N HIS A 155 -1.01 4.27 2.69
CA HIS A 155 0.29 3.81 3.19
C HIS A 155 1.49 4.21 2.32
N SER A 156 1.29 4.92 1.20
CA SER A 156 2.34 5.28 0.24
C SER A 156 3.15 4.08 -0.28
N VAL A 157 2.48 2.93 -0.45
CA VAL A 157 3.04 1.69 -1.02
C VAL A 157 2.53 1.47 -2.45
N PRO A 158 3.22 0.68 -3.29
CA PRO A 158 2.77 0.42 -4.65
C PRO A 158 1.35 -0.14 -4.68
N TRP A 159 0.50 0.42 -5.54
CA TRP A 159 -0.87 -0.06 -5.71
C TRP A 159 -0.93 -1.38 -6.49
N ASN A 160 0.08 -1.66 -7.32
CA ASN A 160 0.03 -2.69 -8.36
C ASN A 160 0.89 -3.91 -8.10
N GLU A 161 1.18 -4.23 -6.84
CA GLU A 161 1.88 -5.46 -6.48
C GLU A 161 1.17 -6.21 -5.36
N LEU A 162 1.16 -7.53 -5.48
CA LEU A 162 0.94 -8.41 -4.33
C LEU A 162 2.17 -8.40 -3.41
N GLY A 163 3.36 -8.41 -4.03
CA GLY A 163 4.65 -8.16 -3.38
C GLY A 163 5.06 -9.23 -2.37
N THR A 164 6.25 -9.03 -1.79
CA THR A 164 6.77 -9.88 -0.70
C THR A 164 6.21 -9.48 0.66
N ALA A 165 5.89 -8.19 0.83
CA ALA A 165 5.26 -7.62 2.02
C ALA A 165 4.38 -6.42 1.64
N PHE A 166 3.35 -6.13 2.43
CA PHE A 166 2.60 -4.89 2.30
C PHE A 166 3.33 -3.77 3.04
N LEU A 167 3.55 -3.88 4.35
CA LEU A 167 4.51 -3.03 5.08
C LEU A 167 5.78 -3.81 5.40
N ASP A 168 5.64 -4.84 6.22
CA ASP A 168 6.62 -5.86 6.59
C ASP A 168 5.88 -7.04 7.25
N HIS A 169 6.56 -8.18 7.43
CA HIS A 169 5.90 -9.39 7.93
C HIS A 169 5.27 -9.19 9.32
N ALA A 170 5.99 -8.52 10.23
CA ALA A 170 5.56 -8.36 11.62
C ALA A 170 4.35 -7.42 11.74
N ALA A 171 4.39 -6.26 11.08
CA ALA A 171 3.31 -5.27 11.08
C ALA A 171 2.06 -5.77 10.36
N ASP A 172 2.24 -6.48 9.23
CA ASP A 172 1.12 -7.06 8.49
C ASP A 172 0.44 -8.17 9.32
N ALA A 173 1.23 -9.04 9.97
CA ALA A 173 0.70 -10.06 10.86
C ALA A 173 0.02 -9.46 12.11
N GLN A 174 0.54 -8.35 12.65
CA GLN A 174 -0.11 -7.64 13.76
C GLN A 174 -1.44 -7.03 13.33
N THR A 175 -1.50 -6.41 12.15
CA THR A 175 -2.74 -5.87 11.56
C THR A 175 -3.79 -6.96 11.41
N LEU A 176 -3.41 -8.12 10.87
CA LEU A 176 -4.30 -9.28 10.74
C LEU A 176 -4.84 -9.75 12.09
N ARG A 177 -3.99 -9.84 13.12
CA ARG A 177 -4.42 -10.26 14.46
C ARG A 177 -5.36 -9.25 15.12
N ASP A 178 -4.95 -8.00 15.19
CA ASP A 178 -5.62 -7.00 16.02
C ASP A 178 -6.89 -6.46 15.38
N GLN A 179 -6.86 -6.24 14.06
CA GLN A 179 -7.97 -5.58 13.35
C GLN A 179 -8.91 -6.58 12.67
N TRP A 180 -8.42 -7.77 12.32
CA TRP A 180 -9.19 -8.78 11.57
C TRP A 180 -9.43 -10.07 12.35
N SER A 181 -8.78 -10.24 13.51
CA SER A 181 -8.78 -11.49 14.28
C SER A 181 -8.38 -12.70 13.44
N VAL A 182 -7.39 -12.51 12.56
CA VAL A 182 -6.83 -13.53 11.67
C VAL A 182 -5.48 -13.98 12.22
N THR A 183 -5.37 -15.28 12.48
CA THR A 183 -4.13 -15.90 12.99
C THR A 183 -3.68 -17.10 12.15
N ASP A 184 -4.52 -17.56 11.22
CA ASP A 184 -4.30 -18.80 10.48
C ASP A 184 -5.00 -18.74 9.10
N PRO A 185 -4.67 -19.66 8.17
CA PRO A 185 -5.25 -19.66 6.82
C PRO A 185 -6.77 -19.82 6.78
N ALA A 186 -7.38 -20.53 7.74
CA ALA A 186 -8.82 -20.77 7.74
C ALA A 186 -9.58 -19.51 8.16
N THR A 187 -9.14 -18.84 9.23
CA THR A 187 -9.71 -17.55 9.65
C THR A 187 -9.48 -16.46 8.61
N TRP A 188 -8.34 -16.47 7.92
CA TRP A 188 -8.08 -15.59 6.78
C TRP A 188 -9.09 -15.80 5.63
N GLN A 189 -9.28 -17.05 5.18
CA GLN A 189 -10.22 -17.35 4.10
C GLN A 189 -11.65 -16.97 4.49
N GLN A 190 -12.07 -17.26 5.73
CA GLN A 190 -13.38 -16.85 6.24
C GLN A 190 -13.59 -15.33 6.16
N ARG A 191 -12.60 -14.53 6.59
CA ARG A 191 -12.68 -13.07 6.53
C ARG A 191 -12.72 -12.56 5.09
N LEU A 192 -11.96 -13.18 4.19
CA LEU A 192 -12.00 -12.85 2.78
C LEU A 192 -13.40 -13.12 2.19
N ASP A 193 -14.00 -14.26 2.49
CA ASP A 193 -15.34 -14.61 2.00
C ASP A 193 -16.42 -13.65 2.54
N GLN A 194 -16.28 -13.19 3.79
CA GLN A 194 -17.17 -12.17 4.38
C GLN A 194 -17.08 -10.83 3.64
N LEU A 195 -15.88 -10.37 3.32
CA LEU A 195 -15.67 -9.14 2.55
C LEU A 195 -16.15 -9.28 1.11
N LEU A 196 -15.91 -10.42 0.47
CA LEU A 196 -16.45 -10.71 -0.87
C LEU A 196 -17.98 -10.76 -0.88
N GLY A 197 -18.59 -11.07 0.27
CA GLY A 197 -20.04 -11.05 0.49
C GLY A 197 -20.61 -9.69 0.93
N GLY A 198 -19.79 -8.63 1.05
CA GLY A 198 -20.27 -7.30 1.46
C GLY A 198 -20.71 -7.22 2.93
N GLN A 199 -20.09 -8.02 3.82
CA GLN A 199 -20.51 -8.15 5.23
C GLN A 199 -19.79 -7.20 6.20
N PHE A 200 -18.92 -6.31 5.72
CA PHE A 200 -18.30 -5.27 6.55
C PHE A 200 -19.18 -4.02 6.66
N VAL A 201 -19.80 -3.60 5.55
CA VAL A 201 -20.66 -2.39 5.52
C VAL A 201 -22.03 -2.63 6.17
N PRO A 202 -22.72 -1.58 6.65
CA PRO A 202 -24.05 -1.71 7.25
C PRO A 202 -25.10 -2.24 6.24
N ALA A 203 -25.59 -3.48 6.46
CA ALA A 203 -26.44 -4.19 5.50
C ALA A 203 -27.76 -3.46 5.15
N GLU A 204 -28.39 -2.81 6.14
CA GLU A 204 -29.63 -2.03 5.92
C GLU A 204 -29.38 -0.81 5.03
N THR A 205 -28.25 -0.12 5.25
CA THR A 205 -27.87 1.05 4.44
C THR A 205 -27.49 0.63 3.02
N GLU A 206 -26.74 -0.45 2.87
CA GLU A 206 -26.41 -1.00 1.56
C GLU A 206 -27.67 -1.41 0.79
N THR A 207 -28.63 -2.07 1.45
CA THR A 207 -29.90 -2.47 0.83
C THR A 207 -30.69 -1.25 0.36
N ALA A 208 -30.80 -0.20 1.17
CA ALA A 208 -31.48 1.04 0.81
C ALA A 208 -30.81 1.74 -0.38
N LEU A 209 -29.48 1.81 -0.40
CA LEU A 209 -28.71 2.40 -1.50
C LEU A 209 -28.89 1.63 -2.81
N ARG A 210 -28.84 0.29 -2.78
CA ARG A 210 -29.04 -0.56 -3.97
C ARG A 210 -30.47 -0.50 -4.50
N ALA A 211 -31.48 -0.42 -3.62
CA ALA A 211 -32.86 -0.23 -4.03
C ALA A 211 -33.05 1.13 -4.71
N ARG A 212 -32.50 2.19 -4.11
CA ARG A 212 -32.52 3.56 -4.66
C ARG A 212 -31.81 3.65 -6.01
N ALA A 213 -30.68 2.98 -6.19
CA ALA A 213 -29.93 2.99 -7.46
C ALA A 213 -30.63 2.23 -8.61
N ARG A 214 -31.60 1.38 -8.29
CA ARG A 214 -32.40 0.59 -9.26
C ARG A 214 -33.79 1.19 -9.50
N ASP A 215 -34.08 2.36 -8.93
CA ASP A 215 -35.41 2.99 -8.93
C ASP A 215 -36.53 2.02 -8.50
N ALA A 216 -36.26 1.20 -7.47
CA ALA A 216 -37.22 0.22 -6.99
C ALA A 216 -38.44 0.90 -6.35
N ALA A 217 -39.65 0.46 -6.73
CA ALA A 217 -40.93 1.06 -6.33
C ALA A 217 -41.14 1.11 -4.80
N GLU A 218 -40.60 0.14 -4.07
CA GLU A 218 -40.55 0.11 -2.60
C GLU A 218 -39.08 0.08 -2.16
N SER A 219 -38.49 1.27 -2.02
CA SER A 219 -37.12 1.42 -1.52
C SER A 219 -37.13 1.73 -0.02
N PRO A 220 -36.37 1.00 0.81
CA PRO A 220 -36.13 1.40 2.20
C PRO A 220 -35.57 2.83 2.27
N ALA A 221 -35.89 3.55 3.34
CA ALA A 221 -35.38 4.90 3.52
C ALA A 221 -33.85 4.91 3.66
N VAL A 222 -33.18 5.74 2.87
CA VAL A 222 -31.75 5.98 2.99
C VAL A 222 -31.49 6.83 4.24
N PRO A 223 -30.54 6.46 5.12
CA PRO A 223 -30.25 7.22 6.33
C PRO A 223 -29.91 8.69 6.06
N GLU A 224 -30.34 9.60 6.94
CA GLU A 224 -30.06 11.04 6.80
C GLU A 224 -28.57 11.36 6.73
N LEU A 225 -27.75 10.61 7.49
CA LEU A 225 -26.29 10.77 7.48
C LEU A 225 -25.69 10.51 6.09
N VAL A 226 -26.23 9.56 5.33
CA VAL A 226 -25.81 9.33 3.93
C VAL A 226 -26.09 10.57 3.09
N THR A 227 -27.30 11.13 3.18
CA THR A 227 -27.70 12.32 2.43
C THR A 227 -26.76 13.50 2.73
N ARG A 228 -26.41 13.70 4.02
CA ARG A 228 -25.47 14.73 4.45
C ARG A 228 -24.07 14.56 3.85
N TYR A 229 -23.57 13.32 3.76
CA TYR A 229 -22.29 13.06 3.09
C TYR A 229 -22.38 13.25 1.58
N GLU A 230 -23.46 12.83 0.93
CA GLU A 230 -23.64 13.05 -0.50
C GLU A 230 -23.68 14.55 -0.84
N GLU A 231 -24.36 15.36 -0.03
CA GLU A 231 -24.33 16.83 -0.15
C GLU A 231 -22.92 17.38 -0.04
N ARG A 232 -22.17 16.92 0.97
CA ARG A 232 -20.79 17.35 1.15
C ARG A 232 -19.88 16.89 0.02
N PHE A 233 -20.02 15.66 -0.45
CA PHE A 233 -19.27 15.11 -1.58
C PHE A 233 -19.51 15.91 -2.86
N ARG A 234 -20.75 16.35 -3.12
CA ARG A 234 -21.04 17.26 -4.22
C ARG A 234 -20.34 18.61 -4.05
N ALA A 235 -20.38 19.18 -2.85
CA ALA A 235 -19.71 20.45 -2.55
C ALA A 235 -18.18 20.38 -2.72
N ASP A 236 -17.56 19.25 -2.38
CA ASP A 236 -16.10 19.05 -2.42
C ASP A 236 -15.59 18.41 -3.72
N GLY A 237 -16.50 18.09 -4.66
CA GLY A 237 -16.19 17.56 -5.99
C GLY A 237 -15.94 16.05 -6.07
N LEU A 238 -16.40 15.28 -5.08
CA LEU A 238 -16.35 13.81 -5.07
C LEU A 238 -17.53 13.18 -5.84
N LEU A 239 -18.60 13.94 -6.03
CA LEU A 239 -19.78 13.57 -6.81
C LEU A 239 -20.15 14.70 -7.77
N PRO A 240 -20.76 14.39 -8.94
CA PRO A 240 -21.38 15.40 -9.78
C PRO A 240 -22.60 16.03 -9.10
N ALA A 241 -23.11 17.15 -9.62
CA ALA A 241 -24.17 17.95 -8.99
C ALA A 241 -25.45 17.18 -8.63
N ASP A 242 -25.84 16.18 -9.43
CA ASP A 242 -26.99 15.31 -9.14
C ASP A 242 -26.56 13.88 -8.74
N GLY A 243 -25.25 13.69 -8.54
CA GLY A 243 -24.64 12.41 -8.21
C GLY A 243 -25.06 11.89 -6.85
N ARG A 244 -25.21 10.56 -6.78
CA ARG A 244 -25.53 9.80 -5.58
C ARG A 244 -24.65 8.57 -5.52
N VAL A 245 -24.36 8.10 -4.31
CA VAL A 245 -23.64 6.85 -4.09
C VAL A 245 -24.60 5.68 -4.32
N VAL A 246 -24.13 4.69 -5.08
CA VAL A 246 -24.93 3.53 -5.51
C VAL A 246 -24.76 2.30 -4.62
N SER A 247 -23.65 2.23 -3.87
CA SER A 247 -23.31 1.10 -2.99
C SER A 247 -22.09 1.44 -2.12
N LEU A 248 -21.99 0.82 -0.95
CA LEU A 248 -20.86 0.93 -0.01
C LEU A 248 -19.81 -0.16 -0.18
N VAL A 249 -20.11 -1.25 -0.90
CA VAL A 249 -19.27 -2.48 -0.92
C VAL A 249 -17.88 -2.27 -1.53
N ALA A 250 -17.61 -1.14 -2.18
CA ALA A 250 -16.26 -0.73 -2.53
C ALA A 250 -15.32 -0.67 -1.32
N LEU A 251 -15.83 -0.37 -0.12
CA LEU A 251 -15.05 -0.47 1.11
C LEU A 251 -14.65 -1.92 1.41
N ASP A 252 -15.60 -2.86 1.33
CA ASP A 252 -15.33 -4.30 1.48
C ASP A 252 -14.33 -4.79 0.43
N HIS A 253 -14.48 -4.36 -0.82
CA HIS A 253 -13.57 -4.74 -1.91
C HIS A 253 -12.15 -4.20 -1.69
N ALA A 254 -12.02 -2.93 -1.26
CA ALA A 254 -10.72 -2.38 -0.89
C ALA A 254 -10.08 -3.15 0.26
N HIS A 255 -10.85 -3.47 1.31
CA HIS A 255 -10.38 -4.31 2.41
C HIS A 255 -10.04 -5.73 1.97
N ALA A 256 -10.82 -6.35 1.07
CA ALA A 256 -10.56 -7.70 0.57
C ALA A 256 -9.21 -7.79 -0.13
N VAL A 257 -8.89 -6.82 -1.00
CA VAL A 257 -7.59 -6.76 -1.68
C VAL A 257 -6.45 -6.63 -0.66
N ASN A 258 -6.61 -5.80 0.37
CA ASN A 258 -5.56 -5.61 1.36
C ASN A 258 -5.44 -6.78 2.34
N LEU A 259 -6.55 -7.45 2.68
CA LEU A 259 -6.55 -8.71 3.42
C LEU A 259 -5.78 -9.80 2.65
N VAL A 260 -5.89 -9.82 1.31
CA VAL A 260 -5.10 -10.71 0.45
C VAL A 260 -3.61 -10.36 0.53
N ARG A 261 -3.24 -9.07 0.44
CA ARG A 261 -1.85 -8.63 0.51
C ARG A 261 -1.21 -8.91 1.87
N TRP A 262 -1.92 -8.63 2.96
CA TRP A 262 -1.48 -8.97 4.32
C TRP A 262 -1.41 -10.48 4.51
N GLY A 263 -2.38 -11.25 4.01
CA GLY A 263 -2.37 -12.71 4.06
C GLY A 263 -1.17 -13.33 3.36
N LEU A 264 -0.81 -12.81 2.18
CA LEU A 264 0.38 -13.24 1.45
C LEU A 264 1.68 -12.90 2.22
N SER A 265 1.77 -11.68 2.76
CA SER A 265 2.88 -11.24 3.62
C SER A 265 3.02 -12.10 4.88
N ALA A 266 1.91 -12.49 5.49
CA ALA A 266 1.86 -13.36 6.66
C ALA A 266 1.93 -14.87 6.34
N ARG A 267 2.10 -15.25 5.07
CA ARG A 267 2.17 -16.66 4.60
C ARG A 267 0.90 -17.48 4.86
N LEU A 268 -0.26 -16.82 4.93
CA LEU A 268 -1.57 -17.45 5.09
C LEU A 268 -2.17 -17.93 3.76
N CYS A 269 -1.67 -17.41 2.64
CA CYS A 269 -2.03 -17.86 1.29
C CYS A 269 -0.80 -17.90 0.38
N ALA A 270 -0.89 -18.65 -0.73
CA ALA A 270 0.15 -18.71 -1.76
C ALA A 270 -0.10 -17.68 -2.88
N PRO A 271 0.93 -17.28 -3.67
CA PRO A 271 0.77 -16.30 -4.74
C PRO A 271 -0.37 -16.60 -5.74
N PRO A 272 -0.56 -17.85 -6.24
CA PRO A 272 -1.66 -18.12 -7.17
C PRO A 272 -3.05 -17.89 -6.56
N GLN A 273 -3.22 -18.20 -5.28
CA GLN A 273 -4.47 -17.97 -4.56
C GLN A 273 -4.72 -16.46 -4.37
N ALA A 274 -3.67 -15.69 -4.06
CA ALA A 274 -3.74 -14.25 -3.94
C ALA A 274 -4.11 -13.57 -5.27
N GLU A 275 -3.50 -13.99 -6.39
CA GLU A 275 -3.84 -13.51 -7.72
C GLU A 275 -5.29 -13.80 -8.11
N GLN A 276 -5.78 -15.01 -7.81
CA GLN A 276 -7.17 -15.36 -8.07
C GLN A 276 -8.13 -14.52 -7.21
N ALA A 277 -7.81 -14.31 -5.94
CA ALA A 277 -8.64 -13.54 -5.01
C ALA A 277 -8.79 -12.08 -5.46
N VAL A 278 -7.71 -11.39 -5.86
CA VAL A 278 -7.83 -10.00 -6.33
C VAL A 278 -8.60 -9.90 -7.64
N GLN A 279 -8.49 -10.89 -8.54
CA GLN A 279 -9.30 -10.96 -9.75
C GLN A 279 -10.79 -11.15 -9.43
N GLN A 280 -11.11 -11.96 -8.43
CA GLN A 280 -12.47 -12.13 -7.95
C GLN A 280 -13.04 -10.82 -7.39
N VAL A 281 -12.25 -10.05 -6.65
CA VAL A 281 -12.67 -8.72 -6.17
C VAL A 281 -13.02 -7.80 -7.36
N ALA A 282 -12.18 -7.76 -8.40
CA ALA A 282 -12.48 -6.96 -9.59
C ALA A 282 -13.79 -7.37 -10.26
N ALA A 283 -14.04 -8.68 -10.38
CA ALA A 283 -15.27 -9.20 -10.95
C ALA A 283 -16.50 -8.76 -10.15
N ARG A 284 -16.43 -8.84 -8.80
CA ARG A 284 -17.51 -8.38 -7.92
C ARG A 284 -17.74 -6.87 -7.99
N ALA A 285 -16.67 -6.08 -8.05
CA ALA A 285 -16.78 -4.63 -8.20
C ALA A 285 -17.55 -4.26 -9.49
N ARG A 286 -17.30 -4.97 -10.59
CA ARG A 286 -18.02 -4.79 -11.88
C ARG A 286 -19.49 -5.20 -11.86
N GLU A 287 -19.92 -6.04 -10.92
CA GLU A 287 -21.34 -6.38 -10.75
C GLU A 287 -22.15 -5.22 -10.12
N VAL A 288 -21.45 -4.26 -9.50
CA VAL A 288 -22.06 -3.24 -8.65
C VAL A 288 -21.92 -1.83 -9.23
N TYR A 289 -20.74 -1.50 -9.73
CA TYR A 289 -20.36 -0.17 -10.19
C TYR A 289 -20.16 -0.14 -11.71
N GLY A 290 -20.39 1.01 -12.33
CA GLY A 290 -20.17 1.23 -13.77
C GLY A 290 -18.88 1.98 -14.11
N SER A 291 -18.20 2.56 -13.12
CA SER A 291 -16.99 3.35 -13.31
C SER A 291 -16.10 3.39 -12.07
N TRP A 292 -14.85 3.83 -12.24
CA TRP A 292 -13.96 4.09 -11.10
C TRP A 292 -14.46 5.24 -10.24
N GLU A 293 -15.11 6.25 -10.80
CA GLU A 293 -15.70 7.37 -10.07
C GLU A 293 -16.83 6.91 -9.14
N GLU A 294 -17.70 6.01 -9.61
CA GLU A 294 -18.74 5.40 -8.77
C GLU A 294 -18.12 4.53 -7.66
N PHE A 295 -17.11 3.72 -7.98
CA PHE A 295 -16.38 2.93 -6.99
C PHE A 295 -15.71 3.84 -5.94
N ALA A 296 -15.10 4.93 -6.37
CA ALA A 296 -14.44 5.91 -5.50
C ALA A 296 -15.42 6.56 -4.53
N ALA A 297 -16.60 6.95 -5.00
CA ALA A 297 -17.63 7.54 -4.17
C ALA A 297 -18.22 6.51 -3.17
N GLY A 298 -18.40 5.26 -3.61
CA GLY A 298 -18.80 4.15 -2.75
C GLY A 298 -17.80 3.88 -1.64
N TYR A 299 -16.50 3.82 -1.97
CA TYR A 299 -15.42 3.65 -1.00
C TYR A 299 -15.40 4.81 0.01
N ALA A 300 -15.48 6.05 -0.48
CA ALA A 300 -15.47 7.22 0.37
C ALA A 300 -16.65 7.21 1.35
N LEU A 301 -17.88 6.97 0.89
CA LEU A 301 -19.05 6.93 1.78
C LEU A 301 -18.96 5.78 2.78
N GLY A 302 -18.58 4.58 2.34
CA GLY A 302 -18.39 3.44 3.24
C GLY A 302 -17.42 3.79 4.36
N ARG A 303 -16.27 4.40 4.02
CA ARG A 303 -15.25 4.83 4.99
C ARG A 303 -15.81 5.89 5.96
N MET A 304 -16.60 6.83 5.46
CA MET A 304 -17.21 7.89 6.27
C MET A 304 -18.23 7.36 7.28
N LEU A 305 -19.01 6.36 6.90
CA LEU A 305 -19.94 5.69 7.81
C LEU A 305 -19.21 4.81 8.83
N ALA A 306 -18.09 4.19 8.45
CA ALA A 306 -17.33 3.33 9.36
C ALA A 306 -16.51 4.12 10.38
N PHE A 307 -15.92 5.27 9.99
CA PHE A 307 -14.85 5.88 10.77
C PHE A 307 -15.01 7.38 11.08
N ASP A 308 -15.85 8.14 10.36
CA ASP A 308 -16.01 9.60 10.60
C ASP A 308 -17.29 9.93 11.38
N ASN A 309 -18.41 9.26 11.11
CA ASN A 309 -19.69 9.45 11.82
C ASN A 309 -20.24 10.90 11.81
N GLY A 310 -19.95 11.69 10.77
CA GLY A 310 -20.56 12.99 10.49
C GLY A 310 -19.80 14.16 11.10
N TRP A 311 -18.53 13.95 11.45
CA TRP A 311 -17.66 14.93 12.08
C TRP A 311 -16.94 15.82 11.06
N PHE A 312 -16.66 15.32 9.85
CA PHE A 312 -15.95 16.04 8.78
C PHE A 312 -14.54 16.50 9.18
N GLY A 313 -13.80 15.67 9.92
CA GLY A 313 -12.46 15.98 10.41
C GLY A 313 -11.33 15.41 9.54
N PRO A 314 -10.16 15.09 10.12
CA PRO A 314 -9.04 14.50 9.40
C PRO A 314 -9.39 13.22 8.61
N GLN A 315 -10.29 12.37 9.10
CA GLN A 315 -10.74 11.18 8.38
C GLN A 315 -11.43 11.54 7.04
N TYR A 316 -12.28 12.57 7.07
CA TYR A 316 -12.92 13.09 5.88
C TYR A 316 -11.91 13.77 4.94
N ALA A 317 -11.03 14.62 5.47
CA ALA A 317 -9.99 15.28 4.67
C ALA A 317 -9.08 14.26 3.96
N GLU A 318 -8.75 13.17 4.63
CA GLU A 318 -8.00 12.05 4.05
C GLU A 318 -8.80 11.33 2.95
N ALA A 319 -10.08 11.02 3.17
CA ALA A 319 -10.91 10.40 2.14
C ALA A 319 -11.02 11.27 0.88
N VAL A 320 -11.14 12.60 1.05
CA VAL A 320 -11.11 13.57 -0.06
C VAL A 320 -9.76 13.55 -0.77
N HIS A 321 -8.65 13.51 -0.03
CA HIS A 321 -7.31 13.40 -0.61
C HIS A 321 -7.15 12.12 -1.45
N LEU A 322 -7.49 10.95 -0.87
CA LEU A 322 -7.42 9.66 -1.56
C LEU A 322 -8.29 9.64 -2.82
N HIS A 323 -9.51 10.16 -2.73
CA HIS A 323 -10.40 10.28 -3.89
C HIS A 323 -9.74 11.09 -4.99
N ARG A 324 -9.23 12.29 -4.69
CA ARG A 324 -8.60 13.17 -5.70
C ARG A 324 -7.36 12.53 -6.32
N VAL A 325 -6.47 11.97 -5.50
CA VAL A 325 -5.28 11.28 -6.01
C VAL A 325 -5.69 10.20 -7.00
N LEU A 326 -6.68 9.38 -6.67
CA LEU A 326 -7.04 8.26 -7.54
C LEU A 326 -7.91 8.67 -8.73
N THR A 327 -8.80 9.64 -8.63
CA THR A 327 -9.66 10.04 -9.77
C THR A 327 -9.05 11.12 -10.67
N GLN A 328 -8.01 11.83 -10.22
CA GLN A 328 -7.48 13.00 -10.95
C GLN A 328 -5.99 12.88 -11.33
N ASP A 329 -5.17 12.14 -10.58
CA ASP A 329 -3.75 12.00 -10.93
C ASP A 329 -3.61 11.23 -12.27
N PRO A 330 -2.93 11.79 -13.29
CA PRO A 330 -2.78 11.13 -14.59
C PRO A 330 -2.08 9.76 -14.54
N SER A 331 -1.28 9.51 -13.51
CA SER A 331 -0.58 8.24 -13.28
C SER A 331 -1.41 7.22 -12.48
N SER A 332 -2.62 7.59 -12.04
CA SER A 332 -3.50 6.74 -11.27
C SER A 332 -3.95 5.49 -12.04
N PRO A 333 -4.05 4.32 -11.37
CA PRO A 333 -4.67 3.13 -11.98
C PRO A 333 -6.09 3.39 -12.47
N TRP A 334 -6.86 4.26 -11.80
CA TRP A 334 -8.25 4.53 -12.19
C TRP A 334 -8.37 5.40 -13.43
N ARG A 335 -7.28 6.04 -13.86
CA ARG A 335 -7.18 6.78 -15.12
C ARG A 335 -6.65 5.92 -16.26
N GLY A 336 -5.78 4.96 -15.94
CA GLY A 336 -5.09 4.10 -16.92
C GLY A 336 -5.74 2.75 -17.19
N LEU A 337 -6.52 2.21 -16.26
CA LEU A 337 -7.17 0.90 -16.39
C LEU A 337 -8.66 1.04 -16.69
N PRO A 338 -9.21 0.24 -17.62
CA PRO A 338 -10.65 0.18 -17.79
C PRO A 338 -11.30 -0.43 -16.54
N PHE A 339 -12.48 0.09 -16.17
CA PHE A 339 -13.30 -0.49 -15.10
C PHE A 339 -13.92 -1.81 -15.55
N SER A 340 -14.49 -1.83 -16.76
CA SER A 340 -15.15 -2.97 -17.43
C SER A 340 -14.33 -3.55 -18.56
#